data_AF-R5CMW2-F1
#
_entry.id   AF-R5CMW2-F1
#
_cell.length_a   1.000
_cell.length_b   1.000
_cell.length_c   1.000
_cell.angle_alpha   90.00
_cell.angle_beta   90.00
_cell.angle_gamma   90.00
#
_symmetry.space_group_name_H-M   'P 1'
#
loop_
_entity.id
_entity.type
_entity.pdbx_description
1 polymer ?
#
loop_
_entity_poly.entity_id
_entity_poly.type
_entity_poly.pdbx_seq_one_letter_code
_entity_poly.pdbx_strand_id
1 'polypeptide(L)'
;MAVQLELRVKKIPITRIMLPEVLCKLVKDSSGLNYELVIDDIIDGQYRTLLYNKETLKPTLIRASDAVLLSVVSGIPLYMETELMKRQSVLYNENSRGVSLPVNTISDEMLQSALDKAIADENYELASHLRDEKKRRNKGENNDSK
;
A
#
# COMPACT_ATOMS: atom_id res chain seq x y z
N MET A 1 -0.91 1.51 12.64
CA MET A 1 -1.05 0.27 11.84
C MET A 1 0.10 -0.70 11.99
N ALA A 2 1.36 -0.29 11.85
CA ALA A 2 2.52 -1.18 11.98
C ALA A 2 2.48 -2.05 13.26
N VAL A 3 2.19 -1.43 14.41
CA VAL A 3 2.03 -2.14 15.70
C VAL A 3 0.96 -3.23 15.63
N GLN A 4 -0.17 -2.99 14.98
CA GLN A 4 -1.25 -3.97 14.88
C GLN A 4 -0.83 -5.18 14.06
N LEU A 5 -0.11 -4.96 12.96
CA LEU A 5 0.42 -6.04 12.15
C LEU A 5 1.50 -6.83 12.90
N GLU A 6 2.41 -6.14 13.59
CA GLU A 6 3.48 -6.73 14.38
C GLU A 6 2.96 -7.71 15.45
N LEU A 7 1.88 -7.35 16.16
CA LEU A 7 1.25 -8.23 17.16
C LEU A 7 0.79 -9.57 16.56
N ARG A 8 0.34 -9.58 15.30
CA ARG A 8 -0.13 -10.77 14.58
C ARG A 8 1.02 -11.58 14.01
N VAL A 9 2.05 -10.91 13.49
CA VAL A 9 3.32 -11.55 13.08
C VAL A 9 3.95 -12.27 14.27
N LYS A 10 3.99 -11.64 15.45
CA LYS A 10 4.49 -12.22 16.70
C LYS A 10 3.52 -13.21 17.37
N LYS A 11 2.32 -13.41 16.82
CA LYS A 11 1.27 -14.32 17.32
C LYS A 11 0.91 -14.08 18.80
N ILE A 12 0.84 -12.82 19.22
CA ILE A 12 0.53 -12.47 20.61
C ILE A 12 -0.92 -12.88 20.95
N PRO A 13 -1.18 -13.60 22.06
CA PRO A 13 -2.51 -14.14 22.39
C PRO A 13 -3.64 -13.11 22.45
N ILE A 14 -3.36 -11.87 22.88
CA ILE A 14 -4.34 -10.79 23.02
C ILE A 14 -5.07 -10.47 21.71
N THR A 15 -4.43 -10.73 20.57
CA THR A 15 -5.00 -10.48 19.23
C THR A 15 -6.33 -11.18 19.02
N ARG A 16 -6.56 -12.35 19.62
CA ARG A 16 -7.79 -13.16 19.43
C ARG A 16 -9.09 -12.48 19.85
N ILE A 17 -8.99 -11.46 20.70
CA ILE A 17 -10.12 -10.67 21.24
C ILE A 17 -10.10 -9.21 20.76
N MET A 18 -9.19 -8.86 19.86
CA MET A 18 -9.14 -7.52 19.29
C MET A 18 -10.19 -7.34 18.20
N LEU A 19 -10.50 -6.08 17.91
CA LEU A 19 -11.55 -5.69 16.97
C LEU A 19 -11.46 -6.40 15.60
N PRO A 20 -10.28 -6.50 14.94
CA PRO A 20 -10.20 -7.17 13.64
C PRO A 20 -10.64 -8.64 13.68
N GLU A 21 -10.21 -9.39 14.69
CA GLU A 21 -10.51 -10.80 14.88
C GLU A 21 -11.98 -11.02 15.24
N VAL A 22 -12.50 -10.19 16.14
CA VAL A 22 -13.92 -10.24 16.55
C VAL A 22 -14.82 -9.92 15.36
N LEU A 23 -14.50 -8.87 14.59
CA LEU A 23 -15.26 -8.50 13.39
C LEU A 23 -15.22 -9.62 12.34
N CYS A 24 -14.05 -10.21 12.09
CA CYS A 24 -13.93 -11.31 11.14
C CYS A 24 -14.72 -12.55 11.58
N LYS A 25 -14.82 -12.83 12.88
CA LYS A 25 -15.67 -13.91 13.41
C LYS A 25 -17.16 -13.62 13.15
N LEU A 26 -17.61 -12.40 13.48
CA LEU A 26 -19.00 -11.98 13.24
C LEU A 26 -19.39 -12.09 11.76
N VAL A 27 -18.49 -11.73 10.84
CA VAL A 27 -18.75 -11.82 9.39
C VAL A 27 -18.69 -13.26 8.89
N LYS A 28 -17.75 -14.09 9.40
CA LYS A 28 -17.68 -15.52 9.08
C LYS A 28 -18.99 -16.24 9.45
N ASP A 29 -19.51 -15.96 10.64
CA ASP A 29 -20.70 -16.64 11.17
C ASP A 29 -21.99 -16.25 10.44
N SER A 30 -22.04 -15.08 9.80
CA SER A 30 -23.25 -14.53 9.18
C SER A 30 -23.35 -14.68 7.66
N SER A 31 -22.23 -14.83 6.94
CA SER A 31 -22.28 -14.76 5.46
C SER A 31 -21.32 -15.69 4.71
N GLY A 32 -20.38 -16.36 5.40
CA GLY A 32 -19.23 -16.98 4.72
C GLY A 32 -18.30 -15.91 4.11
N LEU A 33 -16.98 -16.16 4.10
CA LEU A 33 -16.01 -15.18 3.57
C LEU A 33 -15.76 -15.37 2.07
N ASN A 34 -16.75 -15.00 1.26
CA ASN A 34 -16.60 -14.92 -0.19
C ASN A 34 -16.12 -13.53 -0.62
N TYR A 35 -14.96 -13.11 -0.09
CA TYR A 35 -14.36 -11.81 -0.37
C TYR A 35 -12.96 -11.95 -0.97
N GLU A 36 -12.53 -10.93 -1.72
CA GLU A 36 -11.15 -10.75 -2.19
C GLU A 36 -10.73 -9.30 -1.98
N LEU A 37 -9.44 -9.11 -1.71
CA LEU A 37 -8.82 -7.80 -1.68
C LEU A 37 -8.01 -7.61 -2.95
N VAL A 38 -8.11 -6.44 -3.57
CA VAL A 38 -7.40 -6.12 -4.81
C VAL A 38 -6.78 -4.73 -4.71
N ILE A 39 -5.47 -4.65 -4.95
CA ILE A 39 -4.76 -3.39 -5.18
C ILE A 39 -4.74 -3.15 -6.69
N ASP A 40 -5.51 -2.17 -7.16
CA ASP A 40 -5.75 -1.94 -8.57
C ASP A 40 -5.03 -0.71 -9.14
N ASP A 41 -4.72 0.28 -8.30
CA ASP A 41 -4.13 1.53 -8.76
C ASP A 41 -3.27 2.25 -7.70
N ILE A 42 -2.56 3.29 -8.11
CA ILE A 42 -1.92 4.28 -7.25
C ILE A 42 -2.46 5.67 -7.64
N ILE A 43 -3.10 6.32 -6.67
CA ILE A 43 -3.64 7.67 -6.82
C ILE A 43 -2.93 8.55 -5.79
N ASP A 44 -2.26 9.60 -6.26
CA ASP A 44 -1.50 10.55 -5.42
C ASP A 44 -0.51 9.87 -4.45
N GLY A 45 0.17 8.85 -4.98
CA GLY A 45 1.16 8.06 -4.24
C GLY A 45 0.59 7.11 -3.19
N GLN A 46 -0.74 7.02 -3.09
CA GLN A 46 -1.42 6.06 -2.23
C GLN A 46 -1.98 4.90 -3.05
N TYR A 47 -1.74 3.69 -2.58
CA TYR A 47 -2.36 2.50 -3.17
C TYR A 47 -3.87 2.52 -2.96
N ARG A 48 -4.61 2.50 -4.06
CA ARG A 48 -6.04 2.24 -4.05
C ARG A 48 -6.25 0.75 -3.83
N THR A 49 -7.11 0.41 -2.89
CA THR A 49 -7.40 -0.99 -2.55
C THR A 49 -8.88 -1.19 -2.37
N LEU A 50 -9.39 -2.28 -2.93
CA LEU A 50 -10.79 -2.63 -2.95
C LEU A 50 -11.02 -3.97 -2.25
N LEU A 51 -12.08 -4.03 -1.44
CA LEU A 51 -12.67 -5.26 -0.94
C LEU A 51 -13.84 -5.63 -1.85
N TYR A 52 -13.70 -6.72 -2.59
CA TYR A 52 -14.73 -7.27 -3.47
C TYR A 52 -15.49 -8.37 -2.77
N ASN A 53 -16.82 -8.26 -2.77
CA ASN A 53 -17.69 -9.38 -2.45
C ASN A 53 -17.93 -10.20 -3.73
N LYS A 54 -17.56 -11.48 -3.75
CA LYS A 54 -17.66 -12.35 -4.94
C LYS A 54 -19.08 -12.65 -5.39
N GLU A 55 -20.05 -12.52 -4.48
CA GLU A 55 -21.45 -12.84 -4.77
C GLU A 55 -22.18 -11.64 -5.39
N THR A 56 -21.98 -10.46 -4.80
CA THR A 56 -22.64 -9.23 -5.25
C THR A 56 -21.84 -8.46 -6.29
N LEU A 57 -20.56 -8.81 -6.47
CA LEU A 57 -19.57 -8.11 -7.30
C LEU A 57 -19.40 -6.62 -6.96
N LYS A 58 -19.80 -6.23 -5.74
CA LYS A 58 -19.70 -4.85 -5.28
C LYS A 58 -18.31 -4.58 -4.67
N PRO A 59 -17.59 -3.57 -5.16
CA PRO A 59 -16.35 -3.11 -4.54
C PRO A 59 -16.62 -2.13 -3.40
N THR A 60 -15.84 -2.24 -2.33
CA THR A 60 -15.77 -1.25 -1.25
C THR A 60 -14.33 -0.78 -1.09
N LEU A 61 -14.12 0.53 -1.01
CA LEU A 61 -12.78 1.09 -0.76
C LEU A 61 -12.29 0.74 0.64
N ILE A 62 -11.01 0.38 0.74
CA ILE A 62 -10.30 0.12 1.99
C ILE A 62 -8.88 0.67 1.88
N ARG A 63 -8.33 1.20 2.97
CA ARG A 63 -6.93 1.65 2.97
C ARG A 63 -6.01 0.44 2.82
N ALA A 64 -4.96 0.55 1.99
CA ALA A 64 -4.03 -0.55 1.71
C ALA A 64 -3.46 -1.22 2.98
N SER A 65 -3.09 -0.45 4.01
CA SER A 65 -2.60 -1.03 5.27
C SER A 65 -3.65 -1.89 5.99
N ASP A 66 -4.91 -1.49 5.90
CA ASP A 66 -6.02 -2.15 6.59
C ASP A 66 -6.45 -3.38 5.81
N ALA A 67 -6.36 -3.35 4.47
CA ALA A 67 -6.48 -4.51 3.61
C ALA A 67 -5.42 -5.57 3.92
N VAL A 68 -4.15 -5.18 4.06
CA VAL A 68 -3.06 -6.10 4.46
C VAL A 68 -3.36 -6.72 5.82
N LEU A 69 -3.75 -5.91 6.81
CA LEU A 69 -4.12 -6.41 8.13
C LEU A 69 -5.31 -7.38 8.06
N LEU A 70 -6.36 -7.01 7.31
CA LEU A 70 -7.57 -7.82 7.15
C LEU A 70 -7.23 -9.15 6.49
N SER A 71 -6.41 -9.17 5.45
CA SER A 71 -5.93 -10.40 4.81
C SER A 71 -5.24 -11.33 5.81
N VAL A 72 -4.31 -10.79 6.60
CA VAL A 72 -3.60 -11.55 7.64
C VAL A 72 -4.53 -12.11 8.72
N VAL A 73 -5.56 -11.37 9.12
CA VAL A 73 -6.49 -11.77 10.19
C VAL A 73 -7.55 -12.76 9.71
N SER A 74 -8.11 -12.53 8.53
CA SER A 74 -9.27 -13.26 8.02
C SER A 74 -8.91 -14.47 7.16
N GLY A 75 -7.74 -14.44 6.52
CA GLY A 75 -7.34 -15.35 5.45
C GLY A 75 -7.89 -14.96 4.07
N ILE A 76 -8.52 -13.81 3.92
CA ILE A 76 -8.98 -13.30 2.62
C ILE A 76 -7.77 -13.07 1.72
N PRO A 77 -7.77 -13.58 0.48
CA PRO A 77 -6.66 -13.39 -0.44
C PRO A 77 -6.54 -11.92 -0.86
N LEU A 78 -5.31 -11.43 -0.92
CA LEU A 78 -4.94 -10.10 -1.38
C LEU A 78 -4.18 -10.22 -2.70
N TYR A 79 -4.71 -9.60 -3.75
CA TYR A 79 -4.13 -9.55 -5.08
C TYR A 79 -3.68 -8.13 -5.42
N MET A 80 -2.86 -8.03 -6.45
CA MET A 80 -2.48 -6.78 -7.08
C MET A 80 -2.61 -6.93 -8.59
N GLU A 81 -3.02 -5.85 -9.27
CA GLU A 81 -3.03 -5.80 -10.73
C GLU A 81 -1.63 -6.10 -11.29
N THR A 82 -1.57 -6.87 -12.37
CA THR A 82 -0.32 -7.46 -12.87
C THR A 82 0.65 -6.38 -13.36
N GLU A 83 0.17 -5.40 -14.12
CA GLU A 83 1.02 -4.33 -14.63
C GLU A 83 1.46 -3.39 -13.50
N LEU A 84 0.60 -3.15 -12.51
CA LEU A 84 0.95 -2.43 -11.29
C LEU A 84 2.04 -3.15 -10.50
N MET A 85 1.88 -4.47 -10.28
CA MET A 85 2.89 -5.30 -9.62
C MET A 85 4.23 -5.25 -10.36
N LYS A 86 4.24 -5.38 -11.69
CA LYS A 86 5.47 -5.27 -12.48
C LYS A 86 6.17 -3.91 -12.33
N ARG A 87 5.40 -2.82 -12.28
CA ARG A 87 5.94 -1.45 -12.14
C ARG A 87 6.41 -1.12 -10.72
N GLN A 88 5.78 -1.70 -9.70
CA GLN A 88 5.95 -1.27 -8.30
C GLN A 88 6.71 -2.27 -7.44
N SER A 89 6.81 -3.53 -7.86
CA SER A 89 7.59 -4.53 -7.14
C SER A 89 9.07 -4.27 -7.29
N VAL A 90 9.80 -4.61 -6.23
CA VAL A 90 11.26 -4.65 -6.24
C VAL A 90 11.70 -6.08 -6.01
N LEU A 91 12.74 -6.50 -6.73
CA LEU A 91 13.32 -7.83 -6.53
C LEU A 91 13.85 -7.93 -5.10
N TYR A 92 13.47 -9.01 -4.42
CA TYR A 92 14.00 -9.30 -3.11
C TYR A 92 15.50 -9.59 -3.21
N ASN A 93 16.29 -8.87 -2.44
CA ASN A 93 17.73 -9.10 -2.31
C ASN A 93 18.09 -9.18 -0.83
N GLU A 94 18.51 -10.36 -0.38
CA GLU A 94 18.91 -10.65 1.00
C GLU A 94 20.04 -9.75 1.53
N ASN A 95 20.88 -9.22 0.64
CA ASN A 95 22.02 -8.35 0.99
C ASN A 95 21.67 -6.86 0.93
N SER A 96 20.43 -6.50 0.57
CA SER A 96 20.01 -5.11 0.55
C SER A 96 19.85 -4.56 1.97
N ARG A 97 20.48 -3.42 2.28
CA ARG A 97 20.40 -2.77 3.60
C ARG A 97 19.13 -1.92 3.81
N GLY A 98 18.11 -2.10 2.98
CA GLY A 98 16.88 -1.32 3.04
C GLY A 98 15.84 -1.74 2.01
N VAL A 99 14.61 -1.27 2.18
CA VAL A 99 13.52 -1.47 1.20
C VAL A 99 13.65 -0.39 0.14
N SER A 100 13.87 -0.79 -1.12
CA SER A 100 13.75 0.13 -2.25
C SER A 100 12.27 0.39 -2.51
N LEU A 101 11.84 1.65 -2.37
CA LEU A 101 10.46 2.06 -2.62
C LEU A 101 10.39 2.83 -3.94
N PRO A 102 9.38 2.56 -4.79
CA PRO A 102 9.15 3.35 -6.00
C PRO A 102 8.91 4.83 -5.68
N VAL A 103 9.52 5.73 -6.46
CA VAL A 103 9.49 7.19 -6.24
C VAL A 103 8.06 7.75 -6.28
N ASN A 104 7.16 7.14 -7.05
CA ASN A 104 5.77 7.57 -7.10
C ASN A 104 4.98 7.26 -5.82
N THR A 105 5.53 6.48 -4.87
CA THR A 105 4.83 6.07 -3.63
C THR A 105 5.30 6.80 -2.37
N ILE A 106 6.38 7.59 -2.47
CA ILE A 106 6.90 8.36 -1.32
C ILE A 106 6.16 9.69 -1.17
N SER A 107 6.09 10.22 0.05
CA SER A 107 5.50 11.54 0.32
C SER A 107 6.32 12.66 -0.32
N ASP A 108 5.72 13.84 -0.48
CA ASP A 108 6.43 14.99 -1.06
C ASP A 108 7.63 15.44 -0.22
N GLU A 109 7.53 15.31 1.11
CA GLU A 109 8.64 15.55 2.03
C GLU A 109 9.81 14.57 1.80
N MET A 110 9.50 13.28 1.66
CA MET A 110 10.50 12.25 1.37
C MET A 110 11.09 12.44 -0.04
N LEU A 111 10.26 12.84 -1.00
CA LEU A 111 10.69 13.13 -2.37
C LEU A 111 11.68 14.31 -2.39
N GLN A 112 11.39 15.36 -1.61
CA GLN A 112 12.28 16.51 -1.46
C GLN A 112 13.60 16.09 -0.79
N SER A 113 13.54 15.34 0.31
CA SER A 113 14.74 14.87 1.00
C SER A 113 15.62 13.97 0.12
N ALA A 114 15.00 13.09 -0.68
CA ALA A 114 15.71 12.24 -1.64
C ALA A 114 16.38 13.09 -2.75
N LEU A 115 15.72 14.15 -3.22
CA LEU A 115 16.27 15.07 -4.21
C LEU A 115 17.48 15.83 -3.66
N ASP A 116 17.37 16.38 -2.45
CA ASP A 116 18.46 17.14 -1.81
C ASP A 116 19.70 16.24 -1.59
N LYS A 117 19.47 14.98 -1.19
CA LYS A 117 20.53 14.00 -1.04
C LYS A 117 21.18 13.64 -2.38
N ALA A 118 20.39 13.42 -3.43
CA ALA A 118 20.94 13.12 -4.76
C ALA A 118 21.81 14.26 -5.32
N ILE A 119 21.45 15.52 -5.02
CA ILE A 119 22.27 16.69 -5.35
C ILE A 119 23.58 16.70 -4.55
N ALA A 120 23.50 16.45 -3.24
CA ALA A 120 24.67 16.41 -2.37
C ALA A 120 25.66 15.29 -2.74
N ASP A 121 25.13 14.15 -3.22
CA ASP A 121 25.91 13.00 -3.67
C ASP A 121 26.35 13.13 -5.16
N GLU A 122 26.13 14.29 -5.79
CA GLU A 122 26.43 14.59 -7.21
C GLU A 122 25.79 13.61 -8.22
N ASN A 123 24.72 12.93 -7.81
CA ASN A 123 23.96 12.01 -8.66
C ASN A 123 22.89 12.76 -9.46
N TYR A 124 23.33 13.50 -10.47
CA TYR A 124 22.46 14.38 -11.26
C TYR A 124 21.40 13.65 -12.10
N GLU A 125 21.65 12.39 -12.48
CA GLU A 125 20.66 11.57 -13.19
C GLU A 125 19.46 11.29 -12.29
N LEU A 126 19.72 10.78 -11.07
CA LEU A 126 18.67 10.55 -10.07
C LEU A 126 17.98 11.86 -9.68
N ALA A 127 18.75 12.94 -9.46
CA ALA A 127 18.19 14.24 -9.13
C ALA A 127 17.24 14.76 -10.23
N SER A 128 17.57 14.55 -11.51
CA SER A 128 16.70 14.93 -12.63
C SER A 128 15.38 14.17 -12.59
N HIS A 129 15.43 12.84 -12.39
CA HIS A 129 14.23 12.01 -12.27
C HIS A 129 13.32 12.43 -11.10
N LEU A 130 13.91 12.65 -9.92
CA LEU A 130 13.16 13.06 -8.72
C LEU A 130 12.51 14.45 -8.90
N ARG A 131 13.21 15.38 -9.56
CA ARG A 131 12.68 16.72 -9.90
C ARG A 131 11.51 16.63 -10.87
N ASP A 132 11.62 15.80 -11.90
CA ASP A 132 10.57 15.66 -12.91
C ASP A 132 9.31 15.01 -12.33
N GLU A 133 9.46 14.03 -11.41
CA GLU A 133 8.33 13.46 -10.65
C GLU A 133 7.67 14.51 -9.73
N LYS A 134 8.45 15.33 -9.01
CA LYS A 134 7.91 16.43 -8.20
C LYS A 134 7.10 17.41 -9.06
N LYS A 135 7.62 17.76 -10.24
CA LYS A 135 6.93 18.64 -11.18
C LYS A 135 5.64 18.02 -11.72
N ARG A 136 5.62 16.70 -11.94
CA ARG A 136 4.42 15.96 -12.38
C ARG A 136 3.30 16.07 -11.34
N ARG A 137 3.60 15.89 -10.05
CA ARG A 137 2.63 16.03 -8.95
C ARG A 137 2.02 17.42 -8.88
N ASN A 138 2.85 18.46 -8.86
CA ASN A 138 2.40 19.85 -8.79
C ASN A 138 1.57 20.29 -10.02
N LYS A 139 1.78 19.68 -11.18
CA LYS A 139 1.01 19.98 -12.40
C LYS A 139 -0.38 19.34 -12.36
N GLY A 140 -0.55 18.21 -11.66
CA GLY A 140 -1.86 17.60 -11.41
C GLY A 140 -2.74 18.47 -10.53
N GLU A 141 -2.20 18.99 -9.42
CA GLU A 141 -2.94 19.85 -8.47
C GLU A 141 -3.51 21.13 -9.10
N ASN A 142 -2.81 21.71 -10.08
CA ASN A 142 -3.26 22.93 -10.77
C ASN A 142 -4.37 22.71 -11.80
N ASN A 143 -4.60 21.48 -12.25
CA ASN A 143 -5.65 21.17 -13.23
C ASN A 143 -7.00 20.82 -12.58
N ASP A 144 -7.02 20.38 -11.32
CA ASP A 144 -8.26 20.10 -10.57
C ASP A 144 -8.84 21.33 -9.85
N SER A 145 -8.18 22.48 -9.95
CA SER A 145 -8.60 23.77 -9.35
C SER A 145 -9.26 24.73 -10.37
N LYS A 146 -9.76 24.23 -11.50
CA LYS A 146 -10.34 25.06 -12.57
C LYS A 146 -11.71 24.59 -13.04
#